data_AF-A0A1V5UX60-F1
#
_entry.id   AF-A0A1V5UX60-F1
#
_cell.length_a   1.000
_cell.length_b   1.000
_cell.length_c   1.000
_cell.angle_alpha   90.00
_cell.angle_beta   90.00
_cell.angle_gamma   90.00
#
_symmetry.space_group_name_H-M   'P 1'
#
loop_
_entity.id
_entity.type
_entity.pdbx_description
1 polymer ?
#
loop_
_entity_poly.entity_id
_entity_poly.type
_entity_poly.pdbx_seq_one_letter_code
_entity_poly.pdbx_strand_id
1 'polypeptide(L)'
;MMESGEQTKITGEIDRIVEENKFGNDVESVLEILEWIKGNIRSERKPEVFRRRTAAEIVGDGWATGCTDFTLVFLVLARAAGIKAWYVEMLSREWLEKGGDPIVGHVIAEIEIKGKRYYVDAANLNIGLRHTSGMVIVDKGLDSWDIGIRNRQDMRKKFDELLRV
;
A
#
# COMPACT_ATOMS: atom_id res chain seq x y z
N MET A 1 -19.60 6.56 1.66
CA MET A 1 -18.18 6.73 2.03
C MET A 1 -17.52 5.38 1.83
N MET A 2 -16.41 5.30 1.11
CA MET A 2 -15.72 4.02 0.95
C MET A 2 -15.07 3.59 2.27
N GLU A 3 -14.99 2.27 2.48
CA GLU A 3 -14.40 1.70 3.67
C GLU A 3 -12.91 2.06 3.76
N SER A 4 -12.46 2.52 4.94
CA SER A 4 -11.08 2.91 5.20
C SER A 4 -10.58 2.25 6.48
N GLY A 5 -9.31 1.85 6.48
CA GLY A 5 -8.65 1.32 7.66
C GLY A 5 -8.05 2.43 8.52
N GLU A 6 -7.55 2.09 9.71
CA GLU A 6 -7.01 3.07 10.65
C GLU A 6 -5.82 3.87 10.11
N GLN A 7 -4.93 3.25 9.33
CA GLN A 7 -3.80 3.95 8.69
C GLN A 7 -4.20 4.75 7.47
N THR A 8 -5.37 4.48 6.90
CA THR A 8 -5.82 5.01 5.62
C THR A 8 -7.13 5.76 5.75
N LYS A 9 -7.37 6.37 6.92
CA LYS A 9 -8.50 7.28 7.13
C LYS A 9 -8.36 8.50 6.22
N ILE A 10 -9.43 8.81 5.51
CA ILE A 10 -9.51 10.03 4.69
C ILE A 10 -9.64 11.22 5.64
N THR A 11 -8.70 12.16 5.55
CA THR A 11 -8.69 13.41 6.31
C THR A 11 -9.01 14.58 5.39
N GLY A 12 -9.36 15.74 5.94
CA GLY A 12 -9.58 16.95 5.13
C GLY A 12 -8.33 17.46 4.41
N GLU A 13 -7.12 17.00 4.76
CA GLU A 13 -5.92 17.24 3.95
C GLU A 13 -5.91 16.35 2.71
N ILE A 14 -6.23 15.06 2.86
CA ILE A 14 -6.33 14.14 1.73
C ILE A 14 -7.43 14.58 0.76
N ASP A 15 -8.61 14.95 1.26
CA ASP A 15 -9.70 15.44 0.39
C ASP A 15 -9.26 16.67 -0.41
N ARG A 16 -8.56 17.62 0.23
CA ARG A 16 -8.01 18.80 -0.47
C ARG A 16 -7.01 18.42 -1.56
N ILE A 17 -6.11 17.48 -1.31
CA ILE A 17 -5.17 17.00 -2.32
C ILE A 17 -5.93 16.41 -3.53
N VAL A 18 -6.95 15.59 -3.27
CA VAL A 18 -7.79 14.99 -4.33
C VAL A 18 -8.53 16.07 -5.12
N GLU A 19 -9.13 17.06 -4.46
CA GLU A 19 -9.87 18.15 -5.08
C GLU A 19 -8.96 19.07 -5.93
N GLU A 20 -7.82 19.50 -5.38
CA GLU A 20 -6.88 20.41 -6.06
C GLU A 20 -6.26 19.78 -7.31
N ASN A 21 -5.94 18.47 -7.25
CA ASN A 21 -5.39 17.73 -8.37
C ASN A 21 -6.47 17.11 -9.27
N LYS A 22 -7.75 17.24 -8.91
CA LYS A 22 -8.91 16.73 -9.66
C LYS A 22 -8.85 15.23 -9.92
N PHE A 23 -8.32 14.44 -8.99
CA PHE A 23 -8.28 12.99 -9.16
C PHE A 23 -9.71 12.44 -9.24
N GLY A 24 -9.94 11.59 -10.23
CA GLY A 24 -11.17 10.85 -10.45
C GLY A 24 -11.02 9.36 -10.17
N ASN A 25 -11.89 8.56 -10.79
CA ASN A 25 -12.02 7.13 -10.53
C ASN A 25 -11.73 6.23 -11.73
N ASP A 26 -10.79 6.65 -12.58
CA ASP A 26 -10.34 5.90 -13.75
C ASP A 26 -8.83 5.62 -13.73
N VAL A 27 -8.34 5.00 -14.80
CA VAL A 27 -6.93 4.60 -14.91
C VAL A 27 -6.02 5.82 -15.03
N GLU A 28 -6.48 6.91 -15.65
CA GLU A 28 -5.70 8.14 -15.77
C GLU A 28 -5.45 8.72 -14.38
N SER A 29 -6.49 8.81 -13.55
CA SER A 29 -6.35 9.25 -12.15
C SER A 29 -5.43 8.37 -11.31
N VAL A 30 -5.34 7.06 -11.59
CA VAL A 30 -4.34 6.21 -10.92
C VAL A 30 -2.91 6.63 -11.29
N LEU A 31 -2.66 6.92 -12.57
CA LEU A 31 -1.34 7.38 -13.03
C LEU A 31 -1.02 8.77 -12.45
N GLU A 32 -1.98 9.68 -12.40
CA GLU A 32 -1.84 11.00 -11.79
C GLU A 32 -1.53 10.91 -10.29
N ILE A 33 -2.19 10.01 -9.55
CA ILE A 33 -1.88 9.76 -8.14
C ILE A 33 -0.44 9.23 -7.98
N LEU A 34 -0.02 8.29 -8.83
CA LEU A 34 1.36 7.77 -8.81
C LEU A 34 2.39 8.88 -9.09
N GLU A 35 2.10 9.75 -10.06
CA GLU A 35 2.94 10.91 -10.37
C GLU A 35 2.99 11.90 -9.20
N TRP A 36 1.86 12.18 -8.57
CA TRP A 36 1.79 13.02 -7.38
C TRP A 36 2.64 12.43 -6.24
N ILE A 37 2.55 11.12 -5.99
CA ILE A 37 3.38 10.44 -4.99
C ILE A 37 4.86 10.61 -5.31
N LYS A 38 5.26 10.39 -6.57
CA LYS A 38 6.65 10.58 -7.02
C LYS A 38 7.16 12.01 -6.79
N GLY A 39 6.31 13.00 -7.02
CA GLY A 39 6.67 14.42 -6.88
C GLY A 39 6.71 14.92 -5.43
N ASN A 40 5.91 14.32 -4.55
CA ASN A 40 5.69 14.84 -3.20
C ASN A 40 6.27 13.97 -2.07
N ILE A 41 6.48 12.67 -2.31
CA ILE A 41 6.94 11.72 -1.29
C ILE A 41 8.34 11.22 -1.64
N ARG A 42 9.34 11.69 -0.89
CA ARG A 42 10.74 11.23 -1.01
C ARG A 42 10.95 9.91 -0.24
N SER A 43 11.89 9.09 -0.72
CA SER A 43 12.29 7.87 -0.02
C SER A 43 13.34 8.18 1.05
N GLU A 44 13.11 7.74 2.28
CA GLU A 44 14.04 7.90 3.40
C GLU A 44 14.22 6.60 4.18
N ARG A 45 15.40 6.39 4.77
CA ARG A 45 15.69 5.19 5.56
C ARG A 45 15.50 5.45 7.05
N LYS A 46 14.31 5.15 7.57
CA LYS A 46 13.92 5.33 8.98
C LYS A 46 13.29 4.05 9.56
N PRO A 47 14.09 3.01 9.86
CA PRO A 47 13.55 1.72 10.28
C PRO A 47 12.71 1.74 11.56
N GLU A 48 12.86 2.77 12.40
CA GLU A 48 12.16 2.97 13.68
C GLU A 48 10.65 3.22 13.55
N VAL A 49 10.20 3.71 12.38
CA VAL A 49 8.77 3.99 12.10
C VAL A 49 8.08 2.90 11.28
N PHE A 50 8.75 1.76 11.04
CA PHE A 50 8.22 0.68 10.19
C PHE A 50 6.79 0.28 10.55
N ARG A 51 5.85 0.55 9.63
CA ARG A 51 4.40 0.27 9.74
C ARG A 51 3.71 0.94 10.94
N ARG A 52 4.27 2.02 11.48
CA ARG A 52 3.71 2.74 12.64
C ARG A 52 3.01 4.05 12.29
N ARG A 53 3.05 4.46 11.02
CA ARG A 53 2.50 5.72 10.55
C ARG A 53 1.21 5.52 9.77
N THR A 54 0.37 6.53 9.79
CA THR A 54 -0.80 6.70 8.93
C THR A 54 -0.40 7.36 7.61
N ALA A 55 -1.24 7.21 6.59
CA ALA A 55 -1.06 7.87 5.30
C ALA A 55 -1.04 9.41 5.42
N ALA A 56 -1.85 9.97 6.33
CA ALA A 56 -1.86 11.41 6.60
C ALA A 56 -0.53 11.90 7.18
N GLU A 57 0.06 11.17 8.13
CA GLU A 57 1.40 11.49 8.65
C GLU A 57 2.46 11.41 7.55
N ILE A 58 2.42 10.37 6.71
CA ILE A 58 3.38 10.20 5.60
C ILE A 58 3.27 11.36 4.59
N VAL A 59 2.05 11.79 4.26
CA VAL A 59 1.79 12.94 3.39
C VAL A 59 2.31 14.24 4.03
N GLY A 60 1.97 14.50 5.29
CA GLY A 60 2.41 15.71 5.99
C GLY A 60 3.93 15.79 6.19
N ASP A 61 4.57 14.64 6.41
CA ASP A 61 6.03 14.50 6.50
C ASP A 61 6.73 14.67 5.14
N GLY A 62 6.04 14.31 4.05
CA GLY A 62 6.58 14.27 2.69
C GLY A 62 7.62 13.17 2.47
N TRP A 63 7.67 12.12 3.29
CA TRP A 63 8.62 11.02 3.11
C TRP A 63 8.11 9.63 3.53
N ALA A 64 8.53 8.62 2.78
CA ALA A 64 8.18 7.20 2.95
C ALA A 64 9.43 6.33 3.19
N THR A 65 9.25 5.21 3.89
CA THR A 65 10.36 4.29 4.23
C THR A 65 10.44 3.03 3.39
N GLY A 66 9.41 2.76 2.58
CA GLY A 66 9.35 1.56 1.77
C GLY A 66 7.96 1.32 1.18
N CYS A 67 7.77 0.15 0.59
CA CYS A 67 6.56 -0.20 -0.17
C CYS A 67 5.26 -0.08 0.63
N THR A 68 5.29 -0.33 1.94
CA THR A 68 4.11 -0.12 2.79
C THR A 68 3.68 1.34 2.81
N ASP A 69 4.59 2.28 3.10
CA ASP A 69 4.24 3.70 3.22
C ASP A 69 3.72 4.26 1.89
N PHE A 70 4.41 3.97 0.78
CA PHE A 70 3.94 4.39 -0.56
C PHE A 70 2.55 3.83 -0.88
N THR A 71 2.31 2.56 -0.53
CA THR A 71 1.00 1.93 -0.74
C THR A 71 -0.07 2.57 0.13
N LEU A 72 0.20 2.91 1.39
CA LEU A 72 -0.77 3.58 2.26
C LEU A 72 -1.18 4.96 1.71
N VAL A 73 -0.22 5.74 1.22
CA VAL A 73 -0.50 7.02 0.55
C VAL A 73 -1.35 6.81 -0.69
N PHE A 74 -0.99 5.85 -1.54
CA PHE A 74 -1.79 5.52 -2.71
C PHE A 74 -3.23 5.12 -2.34
N LEU A 75 -3.39 4.23 -1.36
CA LEU A 75 -4.69 3.74 -0.93
C LEU A 75 -5.61 4.86 -0.45
N VAL A 76 -5.09 5.79 0.37
CA VAL A 76 -5.92 6.88 0.90
C VAL A 76 -6.35 7.85 -0.19
N LEU A 77 -5.45 8.19 -1.12
CA LEU A 77 -5.74 9.08 -2.26
C LEU A 77 -6.73 8.44 -3.24
N ALA A 78 -6.49 7.17 -3.62
CA ALA A 78 -7.37 6.44 -4.49
C ALA A 78 -8.78 6.30 -3.89
N ARG A 79 -8.87 6.05 -2.58
CA ARG A 79 -10.16 5.95 -1.90
C ARG A 79 -10.86 7.30 -1.79
N ALA A 80 -10.14 8.38 -1.52
CA ALA A 80 -10.72 9.73 -1.53
C ALA A 80 -11.23 10.11 -2.93
N ALA A 81 -10.55 9.67 -3.99
CA ALA A 81 -10.97 9.85 -5.39
C ALA A 81 -12.12 8.91 -5.84
N GLY A 82 -12.64 8.06 -4.96
CA GLY A 82 -13.77 7.17 -5.29
C GLY A 82 -13.39 5.83 -5.94
N ILE A 83 -12.10 5.45 -5.92
CA ILE A 83 -11.62 4.13 -6.38
C ILE A 83 -11.63 3.13 -5.22
N LYS A 84 -12.34 2.00 -5.40
CA LYS A 84 -12.24 0.88 -4.44
C LYS A 84 -10.81 0.35 -4.47
N ALA A 85 -10.16 0.34 -3.32
CA ALA A 85 -8.77 -0.06 -3.20
C ALA A 85 -8.54 -0.88 -1.93
N TRP A 86 -7.65 -1.86 -1.99
CA TRP A 86 -7.30 -2.76 -0.89
C TRP A 86 -5.79 -2.91 -0.78
N TYR A 87 -5.32 -3.01 0.46
CA TYR A 87 -3.96 -3.35 0.78
C TYR A 87 -3.71 -4.84 0.48
N VAL A 88 -2.59 -5.16 -0.14
CA VAL A 88 -2.19 -6.52 -0.45
C VAL A 88 -0.78 -6.78 0.05
N GLU A 89 -0.66 -7.74 0.96
CA GLU A 89 0.63 -8.25 1.44
C GLU A 89 1.04 -9.44 0.58
N MET A 90 2.28 -9.41 0.07
CA MET A 90 2.84 -10.51 -0.70
C MET A 90 4.18 -10.98 -0.15
N LEU A 91 4.42 -12.27 -0.28
CA LEU A 91 5.71 -12.90 -0.02
C LEU A 91 6.24 -13.59 -1.26
N SER A 92 7.56 -13.64 -1.40
CA SER A 92 8.21 -14.47 -2.40
C SER A 92 7.83 -15.93 -2.16
N ARG A 93 7.48 -16.65 -3.22
CA ARG A 93 7.27 -18.10 -3.19
C ARG A 93 8.50 -18.82 -2.63
N GLU A 94 9.69 -18.40 -3.03
CA GLU A 94 10.94 -18.98 -2.53
C GLU A 94 11.09 -18.79 -1.02
N TRP A 95 10.73 -17.61 -0.50
CA TRP A 95 10.78 -17.36 0.94
C TRP A 95 9.73 -18.18 1.69
N LEU A 96 8.52 -18.35 1.14
CA LEU A 96 7.51 -19.22 1.73
C LEU A 96 7.93 -20.69 1.77
N GLU A 97 8.79 -21.14 0.85
CA GLU A 97 9.32 -22.51 0.82
C GLU A 97 10.50 -22.72 1.77
N LYS A 98 11.37 -21.71 1.93
CA LYS A 98 12.66 -21.86 2.64
C LYS A 98 12.72 -21.14 3.98
N GLY A 99 11.87 -20.14 4.19
CA GLY A 99 11.98 -19.17 5.28
C GLY A 99 13.30 -18.40 5.24
N GLY A 100 13.74 -17.98 6.43
CA GLY A 100 15.03 -17.32 6.63
C GLY A 100 14.98 -15.79 6.73
N ASP A 101 16.16 -15.17 6.73
CA ASP A 101 16.34 -13.73 6.82
C ASP A 101 17.22 -13.22 5.66
N PRO A 102 16.88 -12.07 5.04
CA PRO A 102 15.70 -11.25 5.33
C PRO A 102 14.41 -11.87 4.79
N ILE A 103 13.27 -11.47 5.37
CA ILE A 103 11.94 -11.71 4.75
C ILE A 103 11.91 -11.05 3.37
N VAL A 104 11.57 -11.84 2.35
CA VAL A 104 11.42 -11.35 0.98
C VAL A 104 9.93 -11.19 0.68
N GLY A 105 9.46 -9.95 0.76
CA GLY A 105 8.06 -9.57 0.55
C GLY A 105 7.90 -8.25 -0.19
N HIS A 106 6.67 -7.95 -0.57
CA HIS A 106 6.32 -6.68 -1.20
C HIS A 106 4.86 -6.33 -0.90
N VAL A 107 4.58 -5.05 -0.86
CA VAL A 107 3.25 -4.51 -0.59
C VAL A 107 2.80 -3.72 -1.79
N ILE A 108 1.58 -4.00 -2.24
CA ILE A 108 0.93 -3.32 -3.36
C ILE A 108 -0.53 -3.01 -3.00
N ALA A 109 -1.21 -2.25 -3.86
CA ALA A 109 -2.65 -2.11 -3.81
C ALA A 109 -3.33 -2.98 -4.88
N GLU A 110 -4.49 -3.53 -4.56
CA GLU A 110 -5.47 -4.00 -5.54
C GLU A 110 -6.56 -2.93 -5.66
N ILE A 111 -6.97 -2.59 -6.88
CA ILE A 111 -8.05 -1.62 -7.13
C ILE A 111 -9.11 -2.17 -8.08
N GLU A 112 -10.32 -1.60 -8.01
CA GLU A 112 -11.42 -1.87 -8.95
C GLU A 112 -11.87 -0.57 -9.64
N ILE A 113 -11.76 -0.54 -10.97
CA ILE A 113 -12.23 0.56 -11.82
C ILE A 113 -13.21 -0.02 -12.85
N LYS A 114 -14.44 0.50 -12.86
CA LYS A 114 -15.51 0.06 -13.80
C LYS A 114 -15.66 -1.47 -13.87
N GLY A 115 -15.57 -2.14 -12.71
CA GLY A 115 -15.68 -3.60 -12.58
C GLY A 115 -14.45 -4.40 -13.02
N LYS A 116 -13.36 -3.74 -13.41
CA LYS A 116 -12.08 -4.39 -13.73
C LYS A 116 -11.09 -4.23 -12.58
N ARG A 117 -10.39 -5.32 -12.27
CA ARG A 117 -9.36 -5.37 -11.23
C ARG A 117 -7.99 -5.00 -11.80
N TYR A 118 -7.24 -4.20 -11.05
CA TYR A 118 -5.85 -3.86 -11.33
C TYR A 118 -5.02 -4.00 -10.05
N TYR A 119 -3.71 -4.16 -10.23
CA TYR A 119 -2.71 -4.17 -9.18
C TYR A 119 -1.79 -2.97 -9.38
N VAL A 120 -1.57 -2.20 -8.31
CA VAL A 120 -0.78 -0.98 -8.33
C VAL A 120 0.39 -1.11 -7.38
N ASP A 121 1.60 -1.02 -7.93
CA ASP A 121 2.85 -0.93 -7.19
C ASP A 121 3.24 0.54 -7.07
N ALA A 122 2.82 1.17 -5.96
CA ALA A 122 3.08 2.58 -5.73
C ALA A 122 4.56 2.90 -5.51
N ALA A 123 5.34 1.94 -5.01
CA ALA A 123 6.77 2.12 -4.79
C ALA A 123 7.56 2.14 -6.11
N ASN A 124 7.07 1.42 -7.13
CA ASN A 124 7.70 1.34 -8.45
C ASN A 124 6.92 2.06 -9.56
N LEU A 125 5.87 2.82 -9.21
CA LEU A 125 5.04 3.61 -10.13
C LEU A 125 4.43 2.77 -11.27
N ASN A 126 3.88 1.60 -10.93
CA ASN A 126 3.37 0.65 -11.93
C ASN A 126 1.92 0.26 -11.64
N ILE A 127 1.15 0.01 -12.71
CA ILE A 127 -0.19 -0.58 -12.68
C ILE A 127 -0.27 -1.71 -13.70
N GLY A 128 -0.89 -2.82 -13.33
CA GLY A 128 -1.07 -3.96 -14.24
C GLY A 128 -2.30 -4.81 -13.92
N LEU A 129 -2.63 -5.72 -14.85
CA LEU A 129 -3.70 -6.71 -14.67
C LEU A 129 -3.28 -7.92 -13.82
N ARG A 130 -1.98 -8.03 -13.53
CA ARG A 130 -1.38 -9.10 -12.73
C ARG A 130 -0.40 -8.49 -11.75
N HIS A 131 -0.32 -9.06 -10.56
CA HIS A 131 0.75 -8.75 -9.61
C HIS A 131 2.07 -9.38 -10.06
N THR A 132 3.16 -9.01 -9.39
CA THR A 132 4.52 -9.48 -9.67
C THR A 132 4.61 -11.01 -9.69
N SER A 133 5.26 -11.56 -10.73
CA SER A 133 5.51 -13.01 -10.84
C SER A 133 6.42 -13.49 -9.71
N GLY A 134 6.23 -14.72 -9.25
CA GLY A 134 7.01 -15.30 -8.14
C GLY A 134 6.59 -14.80 -6.75
N MET A 135 5.67 -13.84 -6.67
CA MET A 135 5.08 -13.38 -5.42
C MET A 135 3.72 -14.06 -5.20
N VAL A 136 3.40 -14.33 -3.94
CA VAL A 136 2.15 -14.94 -3.49
C VAL A 136 1.45 -13.95 -2.57
N ILE A 137 0.19 -13.66 -2.84
CA ILE A 137 -0.66 -12.87 -1.93
C ILE A 137 -0.90 -13.72 -0.68
N VAL A 138 -0.48 -13.21 0.48
CA VAL A 138 -0.62 -13.90 1.77
C VAL A 138 -1.67 -13.27 2.67
N ASP A 139 -1.98 -12.00 2.46
CA ASP A 139 -3.07 -11.33 3.17
C ASP A 139 -3.60 -10.13 2.37
N LYS A 140 -4.83 -9.73 2.67
CA LYS A 140 -5.51 -8.59 2.04
C LYS A 140 -6.44 -7.93 3.05
N GLY A 141 -6.41 -6.59 3.09
CA GLY A 141 -7.25 -5.82 4.01
C GLY A 141 -7.36 -4.35 3.61
N LEU A 142 -7.81 -3.53 4.55
CA LEU A 142 -7.91 -2.09 4.37
C LEU A 142 -6.56 -1.39 4.45
N ASP A 143 -5.66 -1.87 5.31
CA ASP A 143 -4.27 -1.44 5.45
C ASP A 143 -3.44 -2.49 6.22
N SER A 144 -2.21 -2.16 6.59
CA SER A 144 -1.34 -3.09 7.30
C SER A 144 -1.84 -3.40 8.72
N TRP A 145 -2.50 -2.45 9.39
CA TRP A 145 -3.03 -2.66 10.74
C TRP A 145 -4.27 -3.54 10.73
N ASP A 146 -5.11 -3.42 9.71
CA ASP A 146 -6.27 -4.28 9.48
C ASP A 146 -5.88 -5.76 9.34
N ILE A 147 -4.79 -6.06 8.62
CA ILE A 147 -4.23 -7.42 8.52
C ILE A 147 -3.39 -7.83 9.75
N GLY A 148 -3.38 -7.02 10.81
CA GLY A 148 -2.72 -7.33 12.08
C GLY A 148 -1.21 -7.15 12.08
N ILE A 149 -0.63 -6.40 11.14
CA ILE A 149 0.81 -6.12 11.08
C ILE A 149 1.05 -4.63 11.41
N ARG A 150 1.40 -4.33 12.66
CA ARG A 150 1.63 -2.94 13.12
C ARG A 150 3.11 -2.58 13.28
N ASN A 151 3.99 -3.57 13.17
CA ASN A 151 5.43 -3.40 13.31
C ASN A 151 6.17 -4.65 12.76
N ARG A 152 7.51 -4.65 12.87
CA ARG A 152 8.37 -5.73 12.37
C ARG A 152 8.18 -7.05 13.13
N GLN A 153 7.90 -6.99 14.43
CA GLN A 153 7.65 -8.18 15.26
C GLN A 153 6.35 -8.87 14.86
N ASP A 154 5.27 -8.09 14.65
CA ASP A 154 3.99 -8.62 14.17
C ASP A 154 4.16 -9.29 12.80
N MET A 155 4.88 -8.62 11.89
CA MET A 155 5.17 -9.13 10.55
C MET A 155 5.92 -10.46 10.63
N ARG A 156 7.01 -10.51 11.41
CA ARG A 156 7.81 -11.71 11.58
C ARG A 156 6.98 -12.86 12.15
N LYS A 157 6.24 -12.60 13.23
CA LYS A 157 5.37 -13.59 13.87
C LYS A 157 4.36 -14.16 12.88
N LYS A 158 3.63 -13.29 12.17
CA LYS A 158 2.61 -13.70 11.21
C LYS A 158 3.19 -14.53 10.06
N PHE A 159 4.36 -14.15 9.55
CA PHE A 159 4.96 -14.88 8.44
C PHE A 159 5.63 -16.19 8.85
N ASP A 160 6.19 -16.28 10.06
CA ASP A 160 6.69 -17.55 10.62
C ASP A 160 5.55 -18.56 10.84
N GLU A 161 4.31 -18.11 11.11
CA GLU A 161 3.13 -18.97 11.19
C GLU A 161 2.76 -19.60 9.83
N LEU A 162 3.02 -18.91 8.72
CA LEU A 162 2.78 -19.42 7.37
C LEU A 162 3.76 -20.54 6.97
N LEU A 163 4.96 -20.56 7.54
CA LEU A 163 5.97 -21.61 7.29
C LEU A 163 5.67 -22.94 7.99
N ARG A 164 4.68 -22.96 8.88
CA ARG A 164 4.31 -24.15 9.68
C ARG A 164 3.18 -24.97 9.05
N VAL A 165 2.70 -24.56 7.88
CA VAL A 165 1.60 -25.18 7.11
C VAL A 165 2.20 -26.00 5.98
#